data_AF-A0A485BW58-F1
#
_entry.id   AF-A0A485BW58-F1
#
_cell.length_a   1.000
_cell.length_b   1.000
_cell.length_c   1.000
_cell.angle_alpha   90.00
_cell.angle_beta   90.00
_cell.angle_gamma   90.00
#
_symmetry.space_group_name_H-M   'P 1'
#
loop_
_entity.id
_entity.type
_entity.pdbx_description
1 polymer ?
#
loop_
_entity_poly.entity_id
_entity_poly.type
_entity_poly.pdbx_seq_one_letter_code
_entity_poly.pdbx_strand_id
1 'polypeptide(L)'
;MFNQQVSIRLKKPEFNQVVDGDALQLAGRGSWFVATPEERAQLQERVDNRELMITAALPGSGEWGSQREALAAEQAAVAEETQLQALLVREKVEAARRAMLLYPQQMSWNWWDDVTVELRFWLPAGSFATSVVRELINTTGDYANIAE
;
A
#
# COMPACT_ATOMS: atom_id res chain seq x y z
N MET A 1 1.81 3.72 -11.30
CA MET A 1 2.72 2.61 -10.92
C MET A 1 2.45 2.03 -9.53
N PHE A 2 2.68 2.73 -8.40
CA PHE A 2 2.37 2.16 -7.06
C PHE A 2 0.92 1.63 -6.94
N ASN A 3 -0.09 2.47 -7.23
CA ASN A 3 -1.50 2.06 -7.18
C ASN A 3 -1.82 0.86 -8.10
N GLN A 4 -1.12 0.72 -9.22
CA GLN A 4 -1.30 -0.38 -10.17
C GLN A 4 -0.75 -1.69 -9.61
N GLN A 5 0.45 -1.67 -9.00
CA GLN A 5 1.01 -2.82 -8.30
C GLN A 5 0.08 -3.28 -7.17
N VAL A 6 -0.39 -2.33 -6.35
CA VAL A 6 -1.34 -2.60 -5.26
C VAL A 6 -2.63 -3.22 -5.81
N SER A 7 -3.23 -2.62 -6.85
CA SER A 7 -4.45 -3.12 -7.48
C SER A 7 -4.30 -4.54 -8.02
N ILE A 8 -3.17 -4.86 -8.65
CA ILE A 8 -2.89 -6.21 -9.17
C ILE A 8 -2.77 -7.22 -8.02
N ARG A 9 -2.04 -6.86 -6.94
CA ARG A 9 -1.88 -7.77 -5.80
C ARG A 9 -3.18 -7.99 -5.03
N LEU A 10 -4.01 -6.96 -4.87
CA LEU A 10 -5.33 -7.04 -4.20
C LEU A 10 -6.34 -7.92 -4.94
N LYS A 11 -6.15 -8.21 -6.23
CA LYS A 11 -6.99 -9.16 -6.98
C LYS A 11 -6.77 -10.61 -6.58
N LYS A 12 -5.68 -10.92 -5.87
CA LYS A 12 -5.38 -12.27 -5.39
C LYS A 12 -6.03 -12.48 -4.03
N PRO A 13 -6.66 -13.64 -3.75
CA PRO A 13 -7.22 -13.93 -2.43
C PRO A 13 -6.15 -13.91 -1.33
N GLU A 14 -4.90 -14.24 -1.69
CA GLU A 14 -3.73 -14.23 -0.83
C GLU A 14 -2.98 -12.87 -0.81
N PHE A 15 -3.65 -11.75 -1.10
CA PHE A 15 -3.00 -10.42 -1.21
C PHE A 15 -2.15 -10.02 0.01
N ASN A 16 -2.54 -10.45 1.21
CA ASN A 16 -1.83 -10.18 2.47
C ASN A 16 -0.89 -11.32 2.91
N GLN A 17 -0.64 -12.29 2.04
CA GLN A 17 0.34 -13.35 2.28
C GLN A 17 1.74 -12.83 1.94
N VAL A 18 2.67 -13.03 2.87
CA VAL A 18 4.10 -12.78 2.69
C VAL A 18 4.64 -13.79 1.68
N VAL A 19 5.33 -13.30 0.66
CA VAL A 19 6.03 -14.09 -0.36
C VAL A 19 7.53 -13.86 -0.28
N ASP A 20 8.29 -14.71 -0.98
CA ASP A 20 9.75 -14.62 -0.93
C ASP A 20 10.25 -13.28 -1.50
N GLY A 21 11.05 -12.57 -0.72
CA GLY A 21 11.63 -11.28 -1.09
C GLY A 21 10.70 -10.08 -0.91
N ASP A 22 9.54 -10.24 -0.25
CA ASP A 22 8.70 -9.10 0.12
C ASP A 22 9.47 -8.09 0.97
N ALA A 23 9.33 -6.80 0.68
CA ALA A 23 9.80 -5.75 1.59
C ALA A 23 8.71 -5.46 2.63
N LEU A 24 8.99 -5.81 3.89
CA LEU A 24 8.09 -5.62 5.02
C LEU A 24 8.50 -4.39 5.84
N GLN A 25 7.57 -3.46 6.02
CA GLN A 25 7.77 -2.23 6.79
C GLN A 25 7.22 -2.37 8.21
N LEU A 26 7.95 -1.84 9.20
CA LEU A 26 7.48 -1.77 10.59
C LEU A 26 6.31 -0.78 10.70
N ALA A 27 5.22 -1.19 11.34
CA ALA A 27 4.05 -0.33 11.52
C ALA A 27 4.41 0.99 12.23
N GLY A 28 3.95 2.11 11.66
CA GLY A 28 4.19 3.46 12.20
C GLY A 28 5.61 4.01 12.03
N ARG A 29 6.52 3.29 11.33
CA ARG A 29 7.89 3.74 11.06
C ARG A 29 8.28 3.52 9.60
N GLY A 30 9.27 4.28 9.12
CA GLY A 30 9.74 4.18 7.74
C GLY A 30 10.59 2.94 7.43
N SER A 31 11.23 2.34 8.45
CA SER A 31 12.16 1.22 8.29
C SER A 31 11.48 -0.06 7.78
N TRP A 32 12.15 -0.75 6.88
CA TRP A 32 11.70 -2.00 6.27
C TRP A 32 12.87 -2.96 6.07
N PHE A 33 12.56 -4.24 5.87
CA PHE A 33 13.53 -5.30 5.57
C PHE A 33 12.91 -6.33 4.61
N VAL A 34 13.74 -7.21 4.05
CA VAL A 34 13.33 -8.19 3.05
C VAL A 34 13.00 -9.53 3.72
N ALA A 35 11.83 -10.09 3.41
CA ALA A 35 11.41 -11.40 3.87
C ALA A 35 12.20 -12.53 3.18
N THR A 36 12.50 -13.59 3.93
CA THR A 36 13.08 -14.82 3.39
C THR A 36 12.17 -16.02 3.65
N PRO A 37 12.33 -17.14 2.92
CA PRO A 37 11.47 -18.31 3.08
C PRO A 37 11.55 -18.93 4.48
N GLU A 38 12.72 -18.86 5.12
CA GLU A 38 12.99 -19.47 6.43
C GLU A 38 12.19 -18.79 7.55
N GLU A 39 11.96 -17.48 7.44
CA GLU A 39 11.27 -16.67 8.45
C GLU A 39 9.79 -16.44 8.12
N ARG A 40 9.34 -16.92 6.95
CA ARG A 40 8.01 -16.61 6.39
C ARG A 40 6.86 -16.80 7.36
N ALA A 41 6.83 -17.90 8.10
CA ALA A 41 5.74 -18.20 9.04
C ALA A 41 5.65 -17.16 10.18
N GLN A 42 6.81 -16.79 10.75
CA GLN A 42 6.87 -15.77 11.80
C GLN A 42 6.55 -14.38 11.26
N LEU A 43 7.03 -14.05 10.06
CA LEU A 43 6.74 -12.77 9.41
C LEU A 43 5.25 -12.65 9.05
N GLN A 44 4.62 -13.74 8.61
CA GLN A 44 3.20 -13.78 8.34
C GLN A 44 2.39 -13.47 9.60
N GLU A 45 2.71 -14.12 10.73
CA GLU A 45 2.03 -13.85 12.02
C GLU A 45 2.11 -12.36 12.39
N ARG A 46 3.27 -11.73 12.18
CA ARG A 46 3.46 -10.30 12.45
C ARG A 46 2.72 -9.39 11.46
N VAL A 47 2.56 -9.81 10.21
CA VAL A 47 1.71 -9.12 9.22
C VAL A 47 0.24 -9.23 9.59
N ASP A 48 -0.21 -10.42 10.01
CA ASP A 48 -1.59 -10.66 10.44
C ASP A 48 -1.94 -9.86 11.70
N ASN A 49 -0.97 -9.74 12.62
CA ASN A 49 -1.05 -8.89 13.81
C ASN A 49 -0.80 -7.39 13.53
N ARG A 50 -0.59 -7.00 12.27
CA ARG A 50 -0.39 -5.60 11.82
C ARG A 50 0.84 -4.92 12.42
N GLU A 51 1.82 -5.69 12.86
CA GLU A 51 3.13 -5.18 13.29
C GLU A 51 4.03 -4.89 12.09
N LEU A 52 3.83 -5.65 11.00
CA LEU A 52 4.51 -5.52 9.73
C LEU A 52 3.50 -5.23 8.62
N MET A 53 3.92 -4.44 7.66
CA MET A 53 3.14 -4.04 6.51
C MET A 53 3.83 -4.53 5.24
N ILE A 54 3.13 -5.32 4.44
CA ILE A 54 3.57 -5.59 3.07
C ILE A 54 3.56 -4.26 2.30
N THR A 55 4.66 -3.97 1.61
CA THR A 55 4.83 -2.74 0.84
C THR A 55 4.79 -3.03 -0.65
N ALA A 56 4.52 -2.01 -1.46
CA ALA A 56 4.80 -2.00 -2.89
C ALA A 56 5.82 -0.91 -3.21
N ALA A 57 6.50 -1.04 -4.35
CA ALA A 57 7.47 -0.04 -4.78
C ALA A 57 6.79 1.27 -5.18
N LEU A 58 7.44 2.37 -4.84
CA LEU A 58 7.42 3.60 -5.61
C LEU A 58 8.63 3.51 -6.55
N PRO A 59 8.46 3.16 -7.84
CA PRO A 59 9.58 2.98 -8.76
C PRO A 59 10.42 4.23 -8.89
N GLY A 60 11.72 4.05 -9.11
CA GLY A 60 12.69 5.13 -9.20
C GLY A 60 14.07 4.61 -9.58
N SER A 61 15.09 5.45 -9.44
CA SER A 61 16.49 5.05 -9.53
C SER A 61 16.91 4.16 -8.36
N GLY A 62 17.89 3.28 -8.61
CA GLY A 62 18.39 2.33 -7.62
C GLY A 62 17.52 1.06 -7.53
N GLU A 63 17.77 0.27 -6.49
CA GLU A 63 17.02 -0.96 -6.24
C GLU A 63 15.66 -0.65 -5.59
N TRP A 64 14.61 -1.36 -5.99
CA TRP A 64 13.25 -1.15 -5.48
C TRP A 64 13.03 -1.73 -4.08
N GLY A 65 14.04 -2.40 -3.51
CA GLY A 65 14.03 -2.97 -2.17
C GLY A 65 13.51 -4.41 -2.09
N SER A 66 12.40 -4.73 -2.75
CA SER A 66 11.93 -6.11 -2.88
C SER A 66 12.92 -6.97 -3.65
N GLN A 67 12.90 -8.28 -3.42
CA GLN A 67 13.77 -9.24 -4.09
C GLN A 67 12.97 -10.41 -4.66
N ARG A 68 13.63 -11.26 -5.46
CA ARG A 68 13.15 -12.60 -5.85
C ARG A 68 11.70 -12.59 -6.37
N GLU A 69 10.81 -13.39 -5.79
CA GLU A 69 9.42 -13.54 -6.25
C GLU A 69 8.66 -12.22 -6.18
N ALA A 70 8.80 -11.49 -5.07
CA ALA A 70 8.15 -10.19 -4.89
C ALA A 70 8.62 -9.17 -5.93
N LEU A 71 9.93 -9.06 -6.18
CA LEU A 71 10.48 -8.13 -7.19
C LEU A 71 9.98 -8.48 -8.60
N ALA A 72 9.98 -9.76 -8.95
CA ALA A 72 9.49 -10.20 -10.25
C ALA A 72 8.01 -9.82 -10.44
N ALA A 73 7.19 -9.98 -9.40
CA ALA A 73 5.78 -9.58 -9.42
C ALA A 73 5.61 -8.05 -9.54
N GLU A 74 6.40 -7.26 -8.81
CA GLU A 74 6.36 -5.80 -8.90
C GLU A 74 6.77 -5.28 -10.28
N GLN A 75 7.83 -5.83 -10.86
CA GLN A 75 8.30 -5.48 -12.21
C GLN A 75 7.27 -5.87 -13.27
N ALA A 76 6.70 -7.08 -13.18
CA ALA A 76 5.66 -7.54 -14.09
C ALA A 76 4.41 -6.65 -14.04
N ALA A 77 4.01 -6.20 -12.85
CA ALA A 77 2.82 -5.38 -12.64
C ALA A 77 2.86 -4.01 -13.35
N VAL A 78 4.06 -3.50 -13.66
CA VAL A 78 4.26 -2.20 -14.34
C VAL A 78 5.11 -2.32 -15.60
N ALA A 79 5.25 -3.53 -16.15
CA ALA A 79 6.14 -3.80 -17.30
C ALA A 79 5.83 -2.93 -18.53
N GLU A 80 4.56 -2.54 -18.71
CA GLU A 80 4.13 -1.70 -19.83
C GLU A 80 4.46 -0.21 -19.61
N GLU A 81 4.69 0.23 -18.37
CA GLU A 81 4.92 1.62 -17.97
C GLU A 81 6.38 2.08 -18.21
N THR A 82 7.00 1.63 -19.29
CA THR A 82 8.43 1.81 -19.58
C THR A 82 8.85 3.29 -19.63
N GLN A 83 8.03 4.16 -20.21
CA GLN A 83 8.32 5.60 -20.33
C GLN A 83 8.36 6.29 -18.96
N LEU A 84 7.40 5.97 -18.08
CA LEU A 84 7.34 6.54 -16.73
C LEU A 84 8.49 6.02 -15.88
N GLN A 85 8.84 4.74 -15.98
CA GLN A 85 10.00 4.17 -15.29
C GLN A 85 11.30 4.87 -15.72
N ALA A 86 11.52 5.01 -17.03
CA ALA A 86 12.70 5.68 -17.57
C ALA A 86 12.79 7.16 -17.14
N LEU A 87 11.63 7.86 -17.08
CA LEU A 87 11.56 9.23 -16.60
C LEU A 87 12.03 9.34 -15.15
N LEU A 88 11.52 8.52 -14.23
CA LEU A 88 11.89 8.59 -12.82
C LEU A 88 13.38 8.33 -12.59
N VAL A 89 13.96 7.38 -13.33
CA VAL A 89 15.41 7.10 -13.27
C VAL A 89 16.22 8.29 -13.80
N ARG A 90 15.80 8.89 -14.93
CA ARG A 90 16.49 10.05 -15.52
C ARG A 90 16.48 11.26 -14.59
N GLU A 91 15.34 11.51 -13.93
CA GLU A 91 15.19 12.60 -12.96
C GLU A 91 15.77 12.27 -11.58
N LYS A 92 16.42 11.10 -11.41
CA LYS A 92 17.05 10.64 -10.16
C LYS A 92 16.09 10.62 -8.97
N VAL A 93 14.82 10.31 -9.22
CA VAL A 93 13.84 10.06 -8.15
C VAL A 93 14.18 8.70 -7.55
N GLU A 94 14.65 8.66 -6.32
CA GLU A 94 15.00 7.40 -5.66
C GLU A 94 13.78 6.49 -5.48
N ALA A 95 13.98 5.20 -5.74
CA ALA A 95 12.96 4.21 -5.44
C ALA A 95 12.70 4.17 -3.93
N ALA A 96 11.44 4.02 -3.55
CA ALA A 96 11.02 3.99 -2.15
C ALA A 96 9.98 2.89 -1.90
N ARG A 97 9.70 2.63 -0.62
CA ARG A 97 8.68 1.66 -0.19
C ARG A 97 7.49 2.38 0.42
N ARG A 98 6.29 1.90 0.12
CA ARG A 98 5.05 2.37 0.72
C ARG A 98 4.16 1.18 1.08
N ALA A 99 3.61 1.18 2.28
CA ALA A 99 2.65 0.16 2.72
C ALA A 99 1.47 0.06 1.75
N MET A 100 1.08 -1.16 1.40
CA MET A 100 -0.04 -1.39 0.49
C MET A 100 -1.40 -1.19 1.15
N LEU A 101 -1.50 -1.61 2.42
CA LEU A 101 -2.72 -1.47 3.21
C LEU A 101 -2.61 -0.26 4.14
N LEU A 102 -3.76 0.36 4.37
CA LEU A 102 -3.93 1.46 5.31
C LEU A 102 -4.90 1.02 6.41
N TYR A 103 -4.48 1.16 7.66
CA TYR A 103 -5.34 0.90 8.81
C TYR A 103 -5.68 2.24 9.49
N PRO A 104 -6.92 2.75 9.34
CA PRO A 104 -7.38 3.91 10.07
C PRO A 104 -7.29 3.69 11.58
N GLN A 105 -6.67 4.62 12.29
CA GLN A 105 -6.49 4.53 13.74
C GLN A 105 -7.64 5.23 14.46
N GLN A 106 -8.03 4.70 15.62
CA GLN A 106 -9.09 5.28 16.46
C GLN A 106 -10.40 5.52 15.68
N MET A 107 -10.72 4.59 14.76
CA MET A 107 -11.94 4.66 13.96
C MET A 107 -13.17 4.66 14.87
N SER A 108 -14.00 5.69 14.73
CA SER A 108 -15.30 5.79 15.38
C SER A 108 -16.30 6.39 14.40
N TRP A 109 -17.57 6.04 14.58
CA TRP A 109 -18.65 6.57 13.77
C TRP A 109 -19.89 6.83 14.61
N ASN A 110 -20.69 7.79 14.17
CA ASN A 110 -21.96 8.13 14.78
C ASN A 110 -23.00 8.38 13.69
N TRP A 111 -24.06 7.58 13.68
CA TRP A 111 -25.21 7.81 12.80
C TRP A 111 -26.07 8.92 13.40
N TRP A 112 -26.36 9.94 12.62
CA TRP A 112 -27.27 11.01 13.03
C TRP A 112 -28.71 10.67 12.64
N ASP A 113 -28.87 10.00 11.50
CA ASP A 113 -30.12 9.45 10.97
C ASP A 113 -29.80 8.29 10.00
N ASP A 114 -30.81 7.77 9.30
CA ASP A 114 -30.68 6.61 8.40
C ASP A 114 -29.81 6.88 7.14
N VAL A 115 -29.49 8.14 6.85
CA VAL A 115 -28.76 8.54 5.62
C VAL A 115 -27.51 9.38 5.89
N THR A 116 -27.20 9.67 7.17
CA THR A 116 -26.10 10.56 7.58
C THR A 116 -25.24 9.91 8.65
N VAL A 117 -23.95 9.73 8.35
CA VAL A 117 -22.95 9.19 9.28
C VAL A 117 -21.77 10.14 9.42
N GLU A 118 -21.39 10.44 10.66
CA GLU A 118 -20.13 11.08 11.00
C GLU A 118 -19.05 10.02 11.20
N LEU A 119 -17.90 10.16 10.54
CA LEU A 119 -16.74 9.28 10.67
C LEU A 119 -15.56 10.05 11.26
N ARG A 120 -14.86 9.47 12.23
CA ARG A 120 -13.62 10.02 12.79
C ARG A 120 -12.54 8.95 12.82
N PHE A 121 -11.37 9.29 12.31
CA PHE A 121 -10.20 8.42 12.33
C PHE A 121 -8.94 9.25 12.11
N TRP A 122 -7.81 8.72 12.56
CA TRP A 122 -6.49 9.28 12.29
C TRP A 122 -5.76 8.46 11.22
N LEU A 123 -5.08 9.14 10.31
CA LEU A 123 -4.24 8.53 9.28
C LEU A 123 -2.80 9.06 9.37
N PRO A 124 -1.78 8.23 9.09
CA PRO A 124 -0.41 8.70 8.98
C PRO A 124 -0.23 9.61 7.76
N ALA A 125 0.75 10.51 7.83
CA ALA A 125 1.08 11.42 6.74
C ALA A 125 1.30 10.68 5.41
N GLY A 126 0.83 11.27 4.31
CA GLY A 126 0.88 10.66 2.98
C GLY A 126 -0.26 9.68 2.68
N SER A 127 -1.18 9.45 3.63
CA SER A 127 -2.43 8.70 3.44
C SER A 127 -3.61 9.64 3.20
N PHE A 128 -4.67 9.15 2.56
CA PHE A 128 -5.82 9.97 2.16
C PHE A 128 -7.13 9.44 2.75
N ALA A 129 -7.92 10.32 3.36
CA ALA A 129 -9.27 9.98 3.87
C ALA A 129 -10.20 9.47 2.75
N THR A 130 -10.01 9.98 1.53
CA THR A 130 -10.74 9.54 0.33
C THR A 130 -10.57 8.06 0.03
N SER A 131 -9.41 7.49 0.35
CA SER A 131 -9.16 6.05 0.18
C SER A 131 -9.98 5.21 1.15
N VAL A 132 -10.28 5.73 2.36
CA VAL A 132 -11.18 5.06 3.32
C VAL A 132 -12.63 5.17 2.83
N VAL A 133 -13.06 6.38 2.47
CA VAL A 133 -14.45 6.63 2.02
C VAL A 133 -14.79 5.84 0.76
N ARG A 134 -13.83 5.66 -0.15
CA ARG A 134 -13.99 4.86 -1.36
C ARG A 134 -14.41 3.41 -1.09
N GLU A 135 -13.99 2.83 0.03
CA GLU A 135 -14.36 1.47 0.43
C GLU A 135 -15.73 1.39 1.12
N LEU A 136 -16.35 2.54 1.44
CA LEU A 136 -17.65 2.62 2.11
C LEU A 136 -18.79 2.89 1.15
N ILE A 137 -18.58 3.78 0.16
CA ILE A 137 -19.63 4.24 -0.75
C ILE A 137 -19.11 4.41 -2.18
N ASN A 138 -19.99 4.16 -3.15
CA ASN A 138 -19.75 4.53 -4.54
C ASN A 138 -20.14 5.99 -4.75
N THR A 139 -19.16 6.87 -4.96
CA THR A 139 -19.40 8.25 -5.35
C THR A 139 -19.31 8.37 -6.87
N THR A 140 -20.46 8.56 -7.53
CA THR A 140 -20.50 8.89 -8.96
C THR A 140 -20.59 10.42 -9.12
N GLY A 141 -19.45 11.11 -9.22
CA GLY A 141 -19.35 12.53 -9.58
C GLY A 141 -18.46 13.37 -8.66
N ASP A 142 -18.08 14.57 -9.13
CA ASP A 142 -17.22 15.59 -8.45
C ASP A 142 -17.78 16.15 -7.13
N TYR A 143 -18.78 15.50 -6.51
CA TYR A 143 -19.48 15.98 -5.32
C TYR A 143 -18.75 15.69 -4.01
N ALA A 144 -17.66 14.95 -4.06
CA ALA A 144 -16.80 14.80 -2.90
C ALA A 144 -16.01 16.11 -2.78
N ASN A 145 -16.62 17.11 -2.14
CA ASN A 145 -15.95 18.32 -1.66
C ASN A 145 -15.02 17.89 -0.52
N ILE A 146 -13.99 17.13 -0.87
CA ILE A 146 -12.94 16.65 -0.01
C ILE A 146 -12.00 17.83 0.14
N ALA A 147 -12.38 18.75 1.02
CA ALA A 147 -11.45 19.78 1.46
C ALA A 147 -10.29 19.09 2.20
N GLU A 148 -9.07 19.30 1.69
CA GLU A 148 -7.81 19.01 2.40
C GLU A 148 -7.63 19.96 3.59
#